data_AF-A0A377CUV7-F1
#
_entry.id   AF-A0A377CUV7-F1
#
_cell.length_a   1.000
_cell.length_b   1.000
_cell.length_c   1.000
_cell.angle_alpha   90.00
_cell.angle_beta   90.00
_cell.angle_gamma   90.00
#
_symmetry.space_group_name_H-M   'P 1'
#
loop_
_entity.id
_entity.type
_entity.pdbx_description
1 polymer ?
#
loop_
_entity_poly.entity_id
_entity_poly.type
_entity_poly.pdbx_seq_one_letter_code
_entity_poly.pdbx_strand_id
1 'polypeptide(L)'
;MPATFEKLEVDAERGVITEEWRAHQDAKWRTSQARRPFLLANTRNLDREPIGLMDTVATVTPAQLRQFYQRWYQPNNMTFIVVGDIDSKEALALIKDNLSKLPANKAAENRVWPTKAENHLRFNIINDKENRVNGIALYYRLPMVQVNDEQSFVEQAEWSMLVQLFNQRLQERIQSGELKDYFWRHCAQR
;
A
#
# COMPACT_ATOMS: atom_id res chain seq x y z
N MET A 1 10.95 28.25 3.37
CA MET A 1 10.38 28.86 2.15
C MET A 1 9.44 27.84 1.51
N PRO A 2 8.34 28.26 0.86
CA PRO A 2 7.47 27.32 0.15
C PRO A 2 8.21 26.71 -1.06
N ALA A 3 7.86 25.47 -1.43
CA ALA A 3 8.40 24.84 -2.64
C ALA A 3 8.14 25.72 -3.89
N THR A 4 9.19 25.92 -4.70
CA THR A 4 9.17 26.91 -5.80
C THR A 4 8.61 26.36 -7.09
N PHE A 5 8.69 25.05 -7.38
CA PHE A 5 8.21 24.42 -8.62
C PHE A 5 8.67 25.18 -9.88
N GLU A 6 9.98 25.46 -9.97
CA GLU A 6 10.57 26.10 -11.15
C GLU A 6 10.33 25.25 -12.39
N LYS A 7 10.00 25.91 -13.52
CA LYS A 7 9.62 25.20 -14.74
C LYS A 7 10.70 24.22 -15.22
N LEU A 8 11.96 24.65 -15.20
CA LEU A 8 13.09 23.82 -15.64
C LEU A 8 13.23 22.53 -14.80
N GLU A 9 13.10 22.64 -13.48
CA GLU A 9 13.14 21.49 -12.58
C GLU A 9 11.94 20.55 -12.79
N VAL A 10 10.73 21.12 -12.94
CA VAL A 10 9.53 20.33 -13.24
C VAL A 10 9.68 19.58 -14.54
N ASP A 11 10.22 20.21 -15.59
CA ASP A 11 10.41 19.58 -16.90
C ASP A 11 11.50 18.49 -16.85
N ALA A 12 12.56 18.66 -16.04
CA ALA A 12 13.57 17.64 -15.80
C ALA A 12 13.00 16.41 -15.05
N GLU A 13 12.19 16.64 -14.02
CA GLU A 13 11.58 15.57 -13.20
C GLU A 13 10.60 14.69 -13.99
N ARG A 14 10.03 15.17 -15.11
CA ARG A 14 9.18 14.32 -15.98
C ARG A 14 9.93 13.10 -16.48
N GLY A 15 11.19 13.29 -16.87
CA GLY A 15 12.05 12.21 -17.36
C GLY A 15 12.35 11.19 -16.26
N VAL A 16 12.70 11.67 -15.07
CA VAL A 16 12.99 10.83 -13.89
C VAL A 16 11.79 9.93 -13.56
N ILE A 17 10.60 10.52 -13.40
CA ILE A 17 9.37 9.77 -13.08
C ILE A 17 9.03 8.75 -14.18
N THR A 18 9.25 9.11 -15.45
CA THR A 18 8.99 8.20 -16.58
C THR A 18 9.92 7.00 -16.57
N GLU A 19 11.21 7.21 -16.30
CA GLU A 19 12.19 6.13 -16.22
C GLU A 19 11.97 5.24 -14.99
N GLU A 20 11.60 5.82 -13.85
CA GLU A 20 11.17 5.03 -12.69
C GLU A 20 9.96 4.15 -13.05
N TRP A 21 8.91 4.71 -13.67
CA TRP A 21 7.75 3.92 -14.07
C TRP A 21 8.10 2.75 -15.00
N ARG A 22 9.08 2.93 -15.91
CA ARG A 22 9.58 1.84 -16.78
C ARG A 22 10.37 0.80 -15.99
N ALA A 23 11.27 1.25 -15.11
CA ALA A 23 12.18 0.40 -14.35
C ALA A 23 11.45 -0.57 -13.41
N HIS A 24 10.28 -0.20 -12.91
CA HIS A 24 9.52 -0.99 -11.94
C HIS A 24 8.61 -2.08 -12.57
N GLN A 25 8.69 -2.35 -13.89
CA GLN A 25 7.79 -3.29 -14.59
C GLN A 25 8.28 -4.76 -14.59
N ASP A 26 8.78 -5.21 -13.45
CA ASP A 26 9.26 -6.58 -13.26
C ASP A 26 8.10 -7.61 -13.13
N ALA A 27 8.44 -8.90 -13.02
CA ALA A 27 7.48 -9.99 -12.84
C ALA A 27 6.56 -9.78 -11.61
N LYS A 28 7.10 -9.18 -10.53
CA LYS A 28 6.34 -8.90 -9.31
C LYS A 28 5.31 -7.82 -9.56
N TRP A 29 5.67 -6.74 -10.26
CA TRP A 29 4.73 -5.70 -10.67
C TRP A 29 3.65 -6.26 -11.60
N ARG A 30 4.01 -7.03 -12.64
CA ARG A 30 3.01 -7.63 -13.56
C ARG A 30 2.04 -8.57 -12.82
N THR A 31 2.55 -9.37 -11.89
CA THR A 31 1.72 -10.22 -11.01
C THR A 31 0.80 -9.39 -10.11
N SER A 32 1.30 -8.28 -9.55
CA SER A 32 0.49 -7.35 -8.76
C SER A 32 -0.63 -6.73 -9.60
N GLN A 33 -0.31 -6.24 -10.81
CA GLN A 33 -1.30 -5.64 -11.71
C GLN A 33 -2.36 -6.64 -12.17
N ALA A 34 -1.98 -7.89 -12.47
CA ALA A 34 -2.93 -8.95 -12.82
C ALA A 34 -3.87 -9.31 -11.65
N ARG A 35 -3.40 -9.20 -10.40
CA ARG A 35 -4.21 -9.44 -9.18
C ARG A 35 -5.07 -8.23 -8.79
N ARG A 36 -4.60 -7.02 -9.11
CA ARG A 36 -5.16 -5.73 -8.70
C ARG A 36 -6.68 -5.60 -8.87
N PRO A 37 -7.32 -5.92 -10.01
CA PRO A 37 -8.77 -5.78 -10.15
C PRO A 37 -9.56 -6.71 -9.23
N PHE A 38 -9.03 -7.89 -8.91
CA PHE A 38 -9.69 -8.84 -7.99
C PHE A 38 -9.56 -8.37 -6.54
N LEU A 39 -8.37 -7.89 -6.15
CA LEU A 39 -8.08 -7.48 -4.78
C LEU A 39 -8.73 -6.14 -4.44
N LEU A 40 -8.68 -5.18 -5.36
CA LEU A 40 -9.08 -3.78 -5.13
C LEU A 40 -10.47 -3.42 -5.68
N ALA A 41 -11.27 -4.40 -6.13
CA ALA A 41 -12.64 -4.16 -6.62
C ALA A 41 -13.45 -3.27 -5.66
N ASN A 42 -14.13 -2.25 -6.20
CA ASN A 42 -14.95 -1.30 -5.42
C ASN A 42 -14.19 -0.51 -4.34
N THR A 43 -12.89 -0.31 -4.51
CA THR A 43 -12.07 0.59 -3.68
C THR A 43 -11.68 1.84 -4.46
N ARG A 44 -11.47 2.96 -3.78
CA ARG A 44 -10.85 4.14 -4.40
C ARG A 44 -9.42 3.85 -4.87
N ASN A 45 -8.73 2.93 -4.19
CA ASN A 45 -7.34 2.57 -4.44
C ASN A 45 -7.17 1.99 -5.85
N LEU A 46 -8.16 1.27 -6.39
CA LEU A 46 -8.12 0.72 -7.75
C LEU A 46 -7.79 1.80 -8.77
N ASP A 47 -8.49 2.94 -8.70
CA ASP A 47 -8.37 4.06 -9.64
C ASP A 47 -7.28 5.08 -9.27
N ARG A 48 -6.56 4.88 -8.16
CA ARG A 48 -5.61 5.86 -7.60
C ARG A 48 -4.29 5.18 -7.25
N GLU A 49 -3.70 4.51 -8.23
CA GLU A 49 -2.32 4.07 -8.14
C GLU A 49 -1.39 5.31 -7.98
N PRO A 50 -0.46 5.32 -7.01
CA PRO A 50 0.35 6.51 -6.72
C PRO A 50 1.14 7.05 -7.92
N ILE A 51 1.63 6.17 -8.80
CA ILE A 51 2.41 6.57 -9.99
C ILE A 51 1.56 7.32 -11.04
N GLY A 52 0.23 7.22 -10.96
CA GLY A 52 -0.69 7.92 -11.84
C GLY A 52 -0.57 7.51 -13.31
N LEU A 53 -0.76 8.47 -14.21
CA LEU A 53 -0.70 8.29 -15.66
C LEU A 53 0.49 9.07 -16.22
N MET A 54 1.25 8.47 -17.14
CA MET A 54 2.39 9.12 -17.78
C MET A 54 1.98 10.34 -18.60
N ASP A 55 0.77 10.35 -19.17
CA ASP A 55 0.22 11.53 -19.84
C ASP A 55 0.05 12.72 -18.87
N THR A 56 -0.39 12.44 -17.63
CA THR A 56 -0.46 13.48 -16.58
C THR A 56 0.94 13.97 -16.22
N VAL A 57 1.92 13.07 -16.07
CA VAL A 57 3.32 13.44 -15.80
C VAL A 57 3.88 14.30 -16.92
N ALA A 58 3.58 13.99 -18.18
CA ALA A 58 4.05 14.74 -19.34
C ALA A 58 3.42 16.13 -19.46
N THR A 59 2.18 16.30 -19.01
CA THR A 59 1.38 17.52 -19.29
C THR A 59 1.11 18.40 -18.06
N VAL A 60 1.33 17.91 -16.84
CA VAL A 60 1.05 18.68 -15.62
C VAL A 60 1.87 19.96 -15.58
N THR A 61 1.22 21.08 -15.27
CA THR A 61 1.89 22.38 -15.20
C THR A 61 2.43 22.65 -13.79
N PRO A 62 3.48 23.48 -13.64
CA PRO A 62 3.95 23.91 -12.33
C PRO A 62 2.85 24.54 -11.45
N ALA A 63 1.88 25.22 -12.08
CA ALA A 63 0.73 25.80 -11.38
C ALA A 63 -0.20 24.73 -10.79
N GLN A 64 -0.45 23.62 -11.51
CA GLN A 64 -1.25 22.50 -11.00
C GLN A 64 -0.55 21.77 -9.84
N LEU A 65 0.76 21.58 -9.94
CA LEU A 65 1.57 21.02 -8.85
C LEU A 65 1.50 21.92 -7.61
N ARG A 66 1.71 23.23 -7.79
CA ARG A 66 1.60 24.23 -6.73
C ARG A 66 0.20 24.26 -6.11
N GLN A 67 -0.85 24.13 -6.91
CA GLN A 67 -2.22 24.09 -6.43
C GLN A 67 -2.47 22.86 -5.54
N PHE A 68 -1.99 21.67 -5.95
CA PHE A 68 -2.09 20.48 -5.13
C PHE A 68 -1.29 20.63 -3.82
N TYR A 69 -0.05 21.12 -3.92
CA TYR A 69 0.80 21.40 -2.77
C TYR A 69 0.11 22.35 -1.78
N GLN A 70 -0.36 23.51 -2.23
CA GLN A 70 -1.05 24.48 -1.38
C GLN A 70 -2.36 23.96 -0.79
N ARG A 71 -3.06 23.05 -1.46
CA ARG A 71 -4.30 22.46 -0.96
C ARG A 71 -4.08 21.51 0.22
N TRP A 72 -3.00 20.73 0.19
CA TRP A 72 -2.80 19.61 1.12
C TRP A 72 -1.63 19.79 2.10
N TYR A 73 -0.62 20.58 1.75
CA TYR A 73 0.56 20.83 2.59
C TYR A 73 0.32 22.03 3.52
N GLN A 74 -0.62 21.88 4.46
CA GLN A 74 -0.86 22.84 5.54
C GLN A 74 -0.65 22.18 6.91
N PRO A 75 -0.26 22.93 7.97
CA PRO A 75 0.16 22.33 9.23
C PRO A 75 -0.86 21.41 9.90
N ASN A 76 -2.17 21.67 9.76
CA ASN A 76 -3.21 20.82 10.32
C ASN A 76 -3.36 19.44 9.64
N ASN A 77 -2.66 19.21 8.52
CA ASN A 77 -2.60 17.95 7.79
C ASN A 77 -1.17 17.38 7.75
N MET A 78 -0.32 17.78 8.70
CA MET A 78 1.07 17.34 8.84
C MET A 78 1.31 16.75 10.23
N THR A 79 2.05 15.65 10.29
CA THR A 79 2.57 15.07 11.54
C THR A 79 4.09 14.98 11.41
N PHE A 80 4.82 15.64 12.31
CA PHE A 80 6.28 15.55 12.38
C PHE A 80 6.68 14.50 13.41
N ILE A 81 7.46 13.50 13.00
CA ILE A 81 7.79 12.32 13.81
C ILE A 81 9.28 12.34 14.14
N VAL A 82 9.62 12.26 15.43
CA VAL A 82 10.99 12.16 15.95
C VAL A 82 11.10 10.87 16.76
N VAL A 83 11.98 9.97 16.34
CA VAL A 83 12.27 8.72 17.04
C VAL A 83 13.78 8.50 16.99
N GLY A 84 14.42 8.41 18.14
CA GLY A 84 15.86 8.24 18.24
C GLY A 84 16.40 8.61 19.61
N ASP A 85 17.72 8.64 19.73
CA ASP A 85 18.44 9.02 20.94
C ASP A 85 18.54 10.55 21.04
N ILE A 86 17.46 11.17 21.51
CA ILE A 86 17.33 12.62 21.70
C ILE A 86 16.49 12.88 22.95
N ASP A 87 16.87 13.87 23.74
CA ASP A 87 16.09 14.22 24.92
C ASP A 87 14.77 14.93 24.54
N SER A 88 13.73 14.74 25.35
CA SER A 88 12.40 15.30 25.08
C SER A 88 12.40 16.83 24.97
N LYS A 89 13.24 17.51 25.77
CA LYS A 89 13.30 18.99 25.79
C LYS A 89 13.98 19.51 24.53
N GLU A 90 15.07 18.88 24.09
CA GLU A 90 15.74 19.19 22.84
C GLU A 90 14.83 18.94 21.64
N ALA A 91 14.17 17.78 21.57
CA ALA A 91 13.24 17.46 20.48
C ALA A 91 12.10 18.47 20.37
N LEU A 92 11.46 18.82 21.50
CA LEU A 92 10.39 19.82 21.53
C LEU A 92 10.89 21.23 21.15
N ALA A 93 12.08 21.61 21.59
CA ALA A 93 12.70 22.89 21.23
C ALA A 93 12.95 22.95 19.71
N LEU A 94 13.58 21.93 19.13
CA LEU A 94 13.83 21.85 17.68
C LEU A 94 12.54 21.96 16.87
N ILE A 95 11.50 21.23 17.26
CA ILE A 95 10.20 21.30 16.57
C ILE A 95 9.62 22.70 16.66
N LYS A 96 9.60 23.30 17.86
CA LYS A 96 9.02 24.63 18.07
C LYS A 96 9.80 25.72 17.33
N ASP A 97 11.13 25.72 17.42
CA ASP A 97 11.98 26.77 16.86
C ASP A 97 11.93 26.82 15.32
N ASN A 98 11.68 25.67 14.69
CA ASN A 98 11.66 25.53 13.24
C ASN A 98 10.24 25.54 12.64
N LEU A 99 9.26 24.88 13.26
CA LEU A 99 7.95 24.64 12.65
C LEU A 99 6.84 25.56 13.16
N SER A 100 7.01 26.21 14.33
CA SER A 100 5.97 27.11 14.88
C SER A 100 5.72 28.36 14.03
N LYS A 101 6.68 28.71 13.16
CA LYS A 101 6.61 29.87 12.26
C LYS A 101 5.77 29.60 11.01
N LEU A 102 5.32 28.35 10.78
CA LEU A 102 4.46 28.02 9.66
C LEU A 102 3.07 28.67 9.85
N PRO A 103 2.51 29.33 8.82
CA PRO A 103 1.18 29.92 8.91
C PRO A 103 0.11 28.88 9.26
N ALA A 104 -0.80 29.21 10.18
CA ALA A 104 -1.89 28.36 10.64
C ALA A 104 -3.06 28.24 9.64
N ASN A 105 -2.72 28.03 8.36
CA ASN A 105 -3.68 27.76 7.30
C ASN A 105 -4.32 26.37 7.48
N LYS A 106 -5.52 26.19 6.93
CA LYS A 106 -6.20 24.89 6.92
C LYS A 106 -6.08 24.23 5.55
N ALA A 107 -5.67 22.96 5.53
CA ALA A 107 -5.77 22.10 4.36
C ALA A 107 -7.23 21.82 3.99
N ALA A 108 -7.45 21.33 2.78
CA ALA A 108 -8.72 20.71 2.43
C ALA A 108 -8.98 19.45 3.27
N GLU A 109 -10.24 19.12 3.48
CA GLU A 109 -10.64 17.90 4.20
C GLU A 109 -10.33 16.64 3.39
N ASN A 110 -9.78 15.63 4.07
CA ASN A 110 -9.51 14.33 3.46
C ASN A 110 -10.82 13.57 3.27
N ARG A 111 -11.15 13.27 2.01
CA ARG A 111 -12.35 12.49 1.66
C ARG A 111 -12.14 11.02 1.99
N VAL A 112 -13.22 10.37 2.43
CA VAL A 112 -13.27 8.92 2.71
C VAL A 112 -14.20 8.25 1.72
N TRP A 113 -13.75 7.14 1.13
CA TRP A 113 -14.53 6.32 0.21
C TRP A 113 -14.74 4.93 0.82
N PRO A 114 -15.92 4.65 1.40
CA PRO A 114 -16.21 3.32 1.95
C PRO A 114 -16.14 2.24 0.87
N THR A 115 -15.31 1.23 1.09
CA THR A 115 -15.21 0.06 0.20
C THR A 115 -16.53 -0.71 0.21
N LYS A 116 -17.05 -1.04 -0.97
CA LYS A 116 -18.25 -1.87 -1.10
C LYS A 116 -17.88 -3.34 -1.29
N ALA A 117 -18.61 -4.23 -0.62
CA ALA A 117 -18.44 -5.66 -0.78
C ALA A 117 -18.72 -6.08 -2.23
N GLU A 118 -17.98 -7.07 -2.70
CA GLU A 118 -18.22 -7.71 -3.99
C GLU A 118 -18.61 -9.17 -3.75
N ASN A 119 -19.91 -9.43 -3.72
CA ASN A 119 -20.48 -10.69 -3.26
C ASN A 119 -20.61 -11.72 -4.39
N HIS A 120 -19.55 -11.90 -5.17
CA HIS A 120 -19.44 -12.96 -6.16
C HIS A 120 -18.04 -13.59 -6.14
N LEU A 121 -18.02 -14.91 -6.35
CA LEU A 121 -16.78 -15.67 -6.44
C LEU A 121 -16.13 -15.41 -7.80
N ARG A 122 -14.83 -15.16 -7.79
CA ARG A 122 -14.03 -14.86 -8.97
C ARG A 122 -12.86 -15.82 -9.06
N PHE A 123 -12.39 -16.04 -10.28
CA PHE A 123 -11.27 -16.92 -10.58
C PHE A 123 -10.25 -16.18 -11.45
N ASN A 124 -8.97 -16.43 -11.22
CA ASN A 124 -7.89 -15.87 -12.02
C ASN A 124 -6.72 -16.86 -12.12
N ILE A 125 -6.00 -16.83 -13.23
CA ILE A 125 -4.74 -17.56 -13.42
C ILE A 125 -3.71 -16.53 -13.90
N ILE A 126 -2.66 -16.33 -13.11
CA ILE A 126 -1.57 -15.43 -13.47
C ILE A 126 -0.48 -16.27 -14.15
N ASN A 127 -0.30 -16.06 -15.44
CA ASN A 127 0.71 -16.75 -16.24
C ASN A 127 1.84 -15.77 -16.59
N ASP A 128 3.01 -15.97 -15.99
CA ASP A 128 4.22 -15.19 -16.25
C ASP A 128 5.43 -16.12 -16.14
N LYS A 129 6.25 -16.19 -17.20
CA LYS A 129 7.42 -17.10 -17.27
C LYS A 129 8.53 -16.73 -16.29
N GLU A 130 8.56 -15.49 -15.82
CA GLU A 130 9.56 -15.01 -14.87
C GLU A 130 9.17 -15.30 -13.41
N ASN A 131 7.94 -15.77 -13.15
CA ASN A 131 7.53 -16.21 -11.83
C ASN A 131 8.20 -17.54 -11.46
N ARG A 132 8.82 -17.59 -10.27
CA ARG A 132 9.60 -18.74 -9.80
C ARG A 132 8.80 -19.79 -9.04
N VAL A 133 7.58 -19.47 -8.61
CA VAL A 133 6.76 -20.32 -7.74
C VAL A 133 5.37 -20.50 -8.34
N ASN A 134 5.01 -21.76 -8.60
CA ASN A 134 3.64 -22.15 -8.91
C ASN A 134 2.87 -22.41 -7.61
N GLY A 135 1.59 -22.06 -7.58
CA GLY A 135 0.77 -22.26 -6.39
C GLY A 135 -0.69 -21.92 -6.63
N ILE A 136 -1.49 -22.16 -5.60
CA ILE A 136 -2.91 -21.82 -5.54
C ILE A 136 -3.16 -21.01 -4.28
N ALA A 137 -4.06 -20.03 -4.36
CA ALA A 137 -4.43 -19.19 -3.24
C ALA A 137 -5.94 -18.90 -3.28
N LEU A 138 -6.55 -18.85 -2.09
CA LEU A 138 -7.92 -18.39 -1.87
C LEU A 138 -7.86 -17.06 -1.11
N TYR A 139 -8.49 -16.02 -1.66
CA TYR A 139 -8.51 -14.69 -1.07
C TYR A 139 -9.92 -14.32 -0.59
N TYR A 140 -10.02 -13.88 0.67
CA TYR A 140 -11.20 -13.22 1.21
C TYR A 140 -10.95 -11.72 1.37
N ARG A 141 -12.00 -10.92 1.16
CA ARG A 141 -11.97 -9.47 1.41
C ARG A 141 -13.01 -9.14 2.47
N LEU A 142 -12.59 -8.44 3.51
CA LEU A 142 -13.37 -8.12 4.69
C LEU A 142 -12.99 -6.72 5.20
N PRO A 143 -13.85 -6.07 6.01
CA PRO A 143 -13.49 -4.82 6.67
C PRO A 143 -12.23 -4.98 7.54
N MET A 144 -11.42 -3.94 7.60
CA MET A 144 -10.27 -3.86 8.51
C MET A 144 -10.65 -3.04 9.73
N VAL A 145 -10.57 -3.64 10.91
CA VAL A 145 -10.82 -2.97 12.18
C VAL A 145 -9.58 -2.17 12.62
N GLN A 146 -9.82 -0.96 13.12
CA GLN A 146 -8.78 -0.11 13.70
C GLN A 146 -8.73 -0.38 15.20
N VAL A 147 -7.55 -0.75 15.71
CA VAL A 147 -7.37 -1.09 17.13
C VAL A 147 -7.24 0.20 17.94
N ASN A 148 -8.28 0.54 18.67
CA ASN A 148 -8.33 1.72 19.52
C ASN A 148 -9.06 1.50 20.86
N ASP A 149 -9.56 0.29 21.10
CA ASP A 149 -10.20 -0.17 22.34
C ASP A 149 -9.97 -1.68 22.54
N GLU A 150 -10.47 -2.23 23.65
CA GLU A 150 -10.32 -3.66 23.96
C GLU A 150 -11.06 -4.58 22.97
N GLN A 151 -12.24 -4.18 22.51
CA GLN A 151 -13.04 -4.98 21.60
C GLN A 151 -12.36 -5.14 20.24
N SER A 152 -11.91 -4.02 19.66
CA SER A 152 -11.16 -3.99 18.40
C SER A 152 -9.82 -4.70 18.49
N PHE A 153 -9.17 -4.67 19.67
CA PHE A 153 -7.96 -5.45 19.92
C PHE A 153 -8.23 -6.95 19.86
N VAL A 154 -9.28 -7.44 20.55
CA VAL A 154 -9.65 -8.86 20.53
C VAL A 154 -9.99 -9.31 19.11
N GLU A 155 -10.79 -8.56 18.37
CA GLU A 155 -11.16 -8.91 16.98
C GLU A 155 -9.92 -8.99 16.06
N GLN A 156 -8.99 -8.05 16.17
CA GLN A 156 -7.74 -8.10 15.38
C GLN A 156 -6.88 -9.31 15.78
N ALA A 157 -6.80 -9.60 17.08
CA ALA A 157 -6.05 -10.74 17.61
C ALA A 157 -6.64 -12.07 17.13
N GLU A 158 -7.96 -12.20 17.06
CA GLU A 158 -8.62 -13.38 16.50
C GLU A 158 -8.23 -13.63 15.04
N TRP A 159 -8.27 -12.59 14.19
CA TRP A 159 -7.81 -12.71 12.80
C TRP A 159 -6.33 -13.11 12.71
N SER A 160 -5.48 -12.52 13.55
CA SER A 160 -4.05 -12.86 13.62
C SER A 160 -3.83 -14.32 14.04
N MET A 161 -4.53 -14.77 15.07
CA MET A 161 -4.44 -16.14 15.59
C MET A 161 -4.97 -17.16 14.58
N LEU A 162 -6.06 -16.88 13.86
CA LEU A 162 -6.57 -17.76 12.80
C LEU A 162 -5.53 -17.97 11.68
N VAL A 163 -4.86 -16.89 11.25
CA VAL A 163 -3.77 -16.97 10.27
C VAL A 163 -2.59 -17.79 10.84
N GLN A 164 -2.22 -17.55 12.10
CA GLN A 164 -1.14 -18.30 12.76
C GLN A 164 -1.46 -19.79 12.90
N LEU A 165 -2.68 -20.15 13.31
CA LEU A 165 -3.14 -21.53 13.46
C LEU A 165 -3.14 -22.28 12.13
N PHE A 166 -3.56 -21.62 11.04
CA PHE A 166 -3.47 -22.20 9.69
C PHE A 166 -2.01 -22.48 9.30
N ASN A 167 -1.13 -21.49 9.49
CA ASN A 167 0.29 -21.63 9.17
C ASN A 167 0.96 -22.73 10.01
N GLN A 168 0.69 -22.74 11.31
CA GLN A 168 1.23 -23.74 12.24
C GLN A 168 0.82 -25.15 11.82
N ARG A 169 -0.49 -25.38 11.61
CA ARG A 169 -0.99 -26.70 11.20
C ARG A 169 -0.40 -27.14 9.85
N LEU A 170 -0.26 -26.22 8.90
CA LEU A 170 0.36 -26.54 7.61
C LEU A 170 1.83 -26.96 7.80
N GLN A 171 2.60 -26.25 8.63
CA GLN A 171 3.99 -26.59 8.92
C GLN A 171 4.13 -27.92 9.66
N GLU A 172 3.27 -28.20 10.65
CA GLU A 172 3.24 -29.48 11.38
C GLU A 172 3.05 -30.66 10.41
N ARG A 173 2.11 -30.55 9.46
CA ARG A 173 1.85 -31.61 8.47
C ARG A 173 2.94 -31.76 7.42
N ILE A 174 3.69 -30.70 7.12
CA ILE A 174 4.88 -30.77 6.26
C ILE A 174 5.99 -31.53 7.00
N GLN A 175 6.25 -31.18 8.26
CA GLN A 175 7.31 -31.76 9.08
C GLN A 175 7.03 -33.21 9.44
N SER A 176 5.76 -33.58 9.69
CA SER A 176 5.35 -34.95 9.95
C SER A 176 5.42 -35.86 8.71
N GLY A 177 5.57 -35.29 7.52
CA GLY A 177 5.63 -36.03 6.25
C GLY A 177 4.27 -36.43 5.67
N GLU A 178 3.16 -36.13 6.35
CA GLU A 178 1.79 -36.46 5.91
C GLU A 178 1.50 -36.01 4.47
N LEU A 179 2.02 -34.85 4.07
CA LEU A 179 1.78 -34.29 2.74
C LEU A 179 2.62 -34.96 1.64
N LYS A 180 3.72 -35.64 1.98
CA LYS A 180 4.50 -36.43 1.01
C LYS A 180 3.81 -37.76 0.71
N ASP A 181 3.31 -38.43 1.74
CA ASP A 181 2.69 -39.75 1.61
C ASP A 181 1.35 -39.73 0.86
N TYR A 182 0.62 -38.63 0.96
CA TYR A 182 -0.68 -38.47 0.28
C TYR A 182 -0.54 -38.38 -1.25
N PHE A 183 0.52 -37.73 -1.75
CA PHE A 183 0.78 -37.53 -3.17
C PHE A 183 1.15 -38.85 -3.86
N TRP A 184 1.98 -39.68 -3.23
CA TRP A 184 2.39 -40.97 -3.78
C TRP A 184 1.28 -42.01 -3.80
N ARG A 185 0.41 -42.05 -2.78
CA ARG A 185 -0.69 -43.03 -2.71
C ARG A 185 -1.75 -42.84 -3.81
N HIS A 186 -1.94 -41.62 -4.30
CA HIS A 186 -2.97 -41.31 -5.32
C HIS A 186 -2.41 -41.21 -6.74
N CYS A 187 -1.11 -40.95 -6.91
CA CYS A 187 -0.46 -41.07 -8.22
C CYS A 187 -0.17 -42.53 -8.62
N ALA A 188 0.00 -43.45 -7.66
CA ALA A 188 0.21 -44.89 -7.95
C ALA A 188 -1.07 -45.67 -8.30
N GLN A 189 -2.24 -45.02 -8.31
CA GLN A 189 -3.54 -45.61 -8.68
C GLN A 189 -4.03 -45.16 -10.07
N ARG A 190 -3.14 -44.59 -10.90
CA ARG A 190 -3.40 -44.29 -12.31
C ARG A 190 -2.32 -44.87 -13.20
#